data_AF-C7GIJ0-F1
#
_entry.id   AF-C7GIJ0-F1
#
_cell.length_a   1.000
_cell.length_b   1.000
_cell.length_c   1.000
_cell.angle_alpha   90.00
_cell.angle_beta   90.00
_cell.angle_gamma   90.00
#
_symmetry.space_group_name_H-M   'P 1'
#
loop_
_entity.id
_entity.type
_entity.pdbx_description
1 polymer ?
#
loop_
_entity_poly.entity_id
_entity_poly.type
_entity_poly.pdbx_seq_one_letter_code
_entity_poly.pdbx_strand_id
1 'polypeptide(L)'
;QPTKPTKFETDKAKLRRTIRQALSQAGSFDEFASLLLREGVTVKESRGRLSYLTPDRTKPITARKLGDDFDKAAVLALLTQNAHRAAEQTTAIPEYPHTQKERLREEKTAKTAPADNTLQRMVDREAKRAEGKGVGYDRWASLHNLKQMAATHNFLMENELLDLDKLDAAVESSRKALSEARESLRGIEQSISDKKSLRKVVNDYRR
;
A
#
# COMPACT_ATOMS: atom_id res chain seq x y z
N GLN A 1 34.86 10.14 -2.42
CA GLN A 1 36.21 9.60 -2.10
C GLN A 1 36.58 10.07 -0.70
N PRO A 2 36.92 9.19 0.25
CA PRO A 2 37.47 9.63 1.53
C PRO A 2 38.94 10.01 1.36
N THR A 3 39.30 11.21 1.82
CA THR A 3 40.66 11.76 1.73
C THR A 3 41.56 11.12 2.79
N LYS A 4 42.71 10.57 2.36
CA LYS A 4 43.75 9.99 3.21
C LYS A 4 44.26 11.04 4.22
N PRO A 5 44.47 10.70 5.51
CA PRO A 5 44.98 11.65 6.49
C PRO A 5 46.47 11.94 6.22
N THR A 6 46.79 13.18 5.85
CA THR A 6 48.18 13.67 5.75
C THR A 6 48.62 14.27 7.08
N LYS A 7 49.87 14.00 7.48
CA LYS A 7 50.49 14.27 8.79
C LYS A 7 50.47 15.74 9.29
N PHE A 8 50.01 16.69 8.47
CA PHE A 8 49.75 18.09 8.86
C PHE A 8 48.44 18.57 8.21
N GLU A 9 47.38 18.75 9.01
CA GLU A 9 46.14 19.38 8.54
C GLU A 9 46.30 20.90 8.64
N THR A 10 46.25 21.61 7.51
CA THR A 10 46.29 23.08 7.50
C THR A 10 44.97 23.64 8.05
N ASP A 11 44.99 24.80 8.71
CA ASP A 11 43.77 25.44 9.25
C ASP A 11 42.66 25.60 8.21
N LYS A 12 43.04 25.86 6.96
CA LYS A 12 42.11 25.92 5.82
C LYS A 12 41.53 24.55 5.48
N ALA A 13 42.33 23.48 5.56
CA ALA A 13 41.84 22.12 5.35
C ALA A 13 40.85 21.71 6.45
N LYS A 14 41.16 22.02 7.73
CA LYS A 14 40.25 21.83 8.86
C LYS A 14 38.95 22.59 8.63
N LEU A 15 39.01 23.87 8.27
CA LEU A 15 37.84 24.68 7.96
C LEU A 15 37.01 24.11 6.80
N ARG A 16 37.64 23.65 5.71
CA ARG A 16 36.93 22.99 4.59
C ARG A 16 36.20 21.73 5.04
N ARG A 17 36.82 20.93 5.89
CA ARG A 17 36.22 19.72 6.46
C ARG A 17 35.02 20.06 7.33
N THR A 18 35.15 21.05 8.22
CA THR A 18 34.05 21.53 9.08
C THR A 18 32.89 22.05 8.23
N ILE A 19 33.16 22.82 7.17
CA ILE A 19 32.11 23.32 6.26
C ILE A 19 31.42 22.17 5.53
N ARG A 20 32.18 21.19 5.00
CA ARG A 20 31.60 20.00 4.34
C ARG A 20 30.73 19.16 5.28
N GLN A 21 31.14 19.04 6.55
CA GLN A 21 30.37 18.34 7.56
C GLN A 21 29.05 19.07 7.87
N ALA A 22 29.09 20.39 8.07
CA ALA A 22 27.89 21.20 8.27
C ALA A 22 26.95 21.13 7.05
N LEU A 23 27.51 21.19 5.83
CA LEU A 23 26.77 21.03 4.58
C LEU A 23 26.22 19.62 4.38
N SER A 24 26.69 18.60 5.08
CA SER A 24 26.09 17.26 4.97
C SER A 24 24.82 17.10 5.81
N GLN A 25 24.59 18.02 6.76
CA GLN A 25 23.52 17.93 7.75
C GLN A 25 22.48 19.04 7.59
N ALA A 26 22.88 20.23 7.14
CA ALA A 26 21.98 21.36 7.00
C ALA A 26 21.14 21.30 5.71
N GLY A 27 19.85 21.61 5.83
CA GLY A 27 18.95 21.87 4.71
C GLY A 27 18.72 23.36 4.46
N SER A 28 19.01 24.23 5.44
CA SER A 28 18.89 25.67 5.31
C SER A 28 20.16 26.43 5.66
N PHE A 29 20.25 27.69 5.25
CA PHE A 29 21.40 28.54 5.58
C PHE A 29 21.50 28.83 7.08
N ASP A 30 20.37 28.95 7.77
CA ASP A 30 20.31 29.21 9.21
C ASP A 30 20.80 28.01 10.03
N GLU A 31 20.39 26.80 9.64
CA GLU A 31 20.90 25.55 10.21
C GLU A 31 22.41 25.40 9.95
N PHE A 32 22.85 25.70 8.73
CA PHE A 32 24.25 25.66 8.36
C PHE A 32 25.10 26.63 9.20
N ALA A 33 24.64 27.86 9.41
CA ALA A 33 25.31 28.83 10.27
C ALA A 33 25.34 28.37 11.73
N SER A 34 24.26 27.77 12.21
CA SER A 34 24.15 27.23 13.57
C SER A 34 25.11 26.06 13.82
N LEU A 35 25.23 25.14 12.86
CA LEU A 35 26.17 24.01 12.95
C LEU A 35 27.63 24.48 12.94
N LEU A 36 27.96 25.48 12.12
CA LEU A 36 29.29 26.07 12.13
C LEU A 36 29.59 26.81 13.43
N LEU A 37 28.60 27.51 14.00
CA LEU A 37 28.76 28.21 15.27
C LEU A 37 29.05 27.26 16.44
N ARG A 38 28.47 26.05 16.45
CA ARG A 38 28.79 24.99 17.44
C ARG A 38 30.27 24.57 17.39
N GLU A 39 30.85 24.58 16.19
CA GLU A 39 32.27 24.32 15.95
C GLU A 39 33.14 25.59 16.13
N GLY A 40 32.56 26.68 16.62
CA GLY A 40 33.23 27.96 16.85
C GLY A 40 33.47 28.79 15.58
N VAL A 41 32.89 28.40 14.44
CA VAL A 41 33.08 29.08 13.15
C VAL A 41 31.89 29.99 12.85
N THR A 42 32.13 31.29 12.73
CA THR A 42 31.08 32.24 12.33
C THR A 42 31.08 32.45 10.81
N VAL A 43 29.91 32.37 10.17
CA VAL A 43 29.73 32.71 8.75
C VAL A 43 29.12 34.09 8.61
N LYS A 44 29.70 34.92 7.75
CA LYS A 44 29.16 36.23 7.40
C LYS A 44 29.03 36.37 5.89
N GLU A 45 27.86 36.82 5.45
CA GLU A 45 27.67 37.27 4.08
C GLU A 45 28.01 38.76 3.95
N SER A 46 28.83 39.12 2.96
CA SER A 46 29.04 40.51 2.57
C SER A 46 29.23 40.59 1.06
N ARG A 47 28.51 41.53 0.41
CA ARG A 47 28.60 41.79 -1.04
C ARG A 47 28.46 40.51 -1.89
N GLY A 48 27.52 39.63 -1.51
CA GLY A 48 27.26 38.36 -2.20
C GLY A 48 28.31 37.27 -2.01
N ARG A 49 29.25 37.42 -1.05
CA ARG A 49 30.30 36.44 -0.76
C ARG A 49 30.25 35.97 0.69
N LEU A 50 30.51 34.69 0.89
CA LEU A 50 30.66 34.10 2.21
C LEU A 50 32.08 34.26 2.74
N SER A 51 32.17 34.60 4.03
CA SER A 51 33.41 34.68 4.78
C SER A 51 33.26 33.93 6.10
N TYR A 52 34.30 33.19 6.48
CA TYR A 52 34.30 32.25 7.61
C TYR A 52 35.34 32.69 8.64
N LEU A 53 34.94 32.89 9.88
CA LEU A 53 35.82 33.25 10.99
C LEU A 53 36.00 32.05 11.91
N THR A 54 37.22 31.56 12.04
CA THR A 54 37.61 30.50 12.99
C THR A 54 38.01 31.11 14.33
N PRO A 55 37.87 30.40 15.46
CA PRO A 55 38.17 30.94 16.79
C PRO A 55 39.65 31.30 16.95
N ASP A 56 40.54 30.59 16.25
CA ASP A 56 41.99 30.80 16.30
C ASP A 56 42.47 32.03 15.52
N ARG A 57 41.56 32.78 14.86
CA ARG A 57 41.93 33.89 13.96
C ARG A 57 41.02 35.10 14.16
N THR A 58 41.60 36.29 14.07
CA THR A 58 40.86 37.57 14.15
C THR A 58 40.30 38.05 12.81
N LYS A 59 40.84 37.55 11.69
CA LYS A 59 40.42 37.93 10.33
C LYS A 59 39.68 36.78 9.64
N PRO A 60 38.51 37.04 9.03
CA PRO A 60 37.76 36.01 8.36
C PRO A 60 38.45 35.56 7.06
N ILE A 61 38.26 34.29 6.71
CA ILE A 61 38.71 33.68 5.47
C ILE A 61 37.56 33.76 4.46
N THR A 62 37.81 34.38 3.31
CA THR A 62 36.82 34.45 2.24
C THR A 62 36.69 33.10 1.53
N ALA A 63 35.48 32.78 1.08
CA ALA A 63 35.18 31.56 0.32
C ALA A 63 36.16 31.30 -0.84
N ARG A 64 36.54 32.35 -1.59
CA ARG A 64 37.53 32.29 -2.69
C ARG A 64 38.87 31.66 -2.27
N LYS A 65 39.29 31.82 -1.02
CA LYS A 65 40.54 31.24 -0.50
C LYS A 65 40.39 29.77 -0.09
N LEU A 66 39.16 29.26 -0.03
CA LEU A 66 38.84 27.87 0.30
C LEU A 66 38.59 27.03 -0.96
N GLY A 67 38.07 27.64 -2.03
CA GLY A 67 37.80 26.99 -3.32
C GLY A 67 36.38 27.29 -3.79
N ASP A 68 36.06 26.92 -5.02
CA ASP A 68 34.76 27.26 -5.64
C ASP A 68 33.58 26.52 -4.98
N ASP A 69 33.81 25.31 -4.46
CA ASP A 69 32.82 24.53 -3.67
C ASP A 69 32.27 25.26 -2.43
N PHE A 70 32.95 26.32 -1.99
CA PHE A 70 32.63 27.07 -0.76
C PHE A 70 32.08 28.47 -1.05
N ASP A 71 31.89 28.81 -2.33
CA ASP A 71 31.25 30.06 -2.69
C ASP A 71 29.76 30.06 -2.29
N LYS A 72 29.14 31.25 -2.34
CA LYS A 72 27.74 31.39 -1.92
C LYS A 72 26.81 30.54 -2.79
N ALA A 73 27.06 30.47 -4.09
CA ALA A 73 26.19 29.80 -5.03
C ALA A 73 26.21 28.29 -4.84
N ALA A 74 27.40 27.69 -4.70
CA ALA A 74 27.63 26.29 -4.43
C ALA A 74 27.05 25.88 -3.07
N VAL A 75 27.28 26.69 -2.03
CA VAL A 75 26.72 26.45 -0.69
C VAL A 75 25.19 26.46 -0.72
N LEU A 76 24.58 27.47 -1.35
CA LEU A 76 23.12 27.54 -1.45
C LEU A 76 22.54 26.41 -2.30
N ALA A 77 23.14 26.08 -3.45
CA ALA A 77 22.68 24.99 -4.30
C ALA A 77 22.70 23.65 -3.56
N LEU A 78 23.73 23.40 -2.76
CA LEU A 78 23.84 22.18 -1.97
C LEU A 78 22.81 22.15 -0.82
N LEU A 79 22.59 23.28 -0.15
CA LEU A 79 21.54 23.39 0.89
C LEU A 79 20.15 23.17 0.30
N THR A 80 19.84 23.74 -0.87
CA THR A 80 18.59 23.47 -1.59
C THR A 80 18.44 21.98 -1.92
N GLN A 81 19.50 21.34 -2.42
CA GLN A 81 19.49 19.90 -2.69
C GLN A 81 19.27 19.08 -1.41
N ASN A 82 19.87 19.46 -0.29
CA ASN A 82 19.66 18.80 0.99
C ASN A 82 18.26 19.01 1.54
N ALA A 83 17.68 20.21 1.40
CA ALA A 83 16.29 20.49 1.76
C ALA A 83 15.33 19.61 0.94
N HIS A 84 15.57 19.45 -0.37
CA HIS A 84 14.79 18.53 -1.21
C HIS A 84 14.94 17.08 -0.76
N ARG A 85 16.16 16.61 -0.47
CA ARG A 85 16.39 15.26 0.07
C ARG A 85 15.75 15.04 1.44
N ALA A 86 15.79 16.03 2.32
CA ALA A 86 15.17 15.98 3.63
C ALA A 86 13.64 15.99 3.54
N ALA A 87 13.07 16.75 2.59
CA ALA A 87 11.64 16.71 2.27
C ALA A 87 11.22 15.34 1.72
N GLU A 88 11.99 14.78 0.78
CA GLU A 88 11.76 13.41 0.24
C GLU A 88 11.87 12.33 1.33
N GLN A 89 12.82 12.47 2.27
CA GLN A 89 12.98 11.55 3.40
C GLN A 89 11.88 11.72 4.47
N THR A 90 11.36 12.92 4.69
CA THR A 90 10.24 13.15 5.63
C THR A 90 8.92 12.69 5.02
N THR A 91 8.80 12.66 3.69
CA THR A 91 7.71 11.97 2.98
C THR A 91 7.91 10.46 2.85
N ALA A 92 8.93 9.88 3.50
CA ALA A 92 9.24 8.44 3.42
C ALA A 92 8.81 7.69 4.70
N ILE A 93 7.50 7.51 4.87
CA ILE A 93 7.03 6.13 4.82
C ILE A 93 6.96 5.84 3.32
N PRO A 94 7.92 5.09 2.75
CA PRO A 94 7.73 4.58 1.42
C PRO A 94 6.60 3.55 1.52
N GLU A 95 5.39 3.97 1.15
CA GLU A 95 4.46 3.03 0.55
C GLU A 95 5.23 2.46 -0.64
N TYR A 96 5.75 1.24 -0.46
CA TYR A 96 6.34 0.47 -1.55
C TYR A 96 5.42 0.63 -2.75
N PRO A 97 5.91 0.92 -3.97
CA PRO A 97 5.10 0.73 -5.15
C PRO A 97 4.89 -0.78 -5.28
N HIS A 98 3.90 -1.28 -4.54
CA HIS A 98 3.10 -2.36 -4.99
C HIS A 98 2.56 -1.91 -6.34
N THR A 99 3.21 -2.44 -7.37
CA THR A 99 2.62 -2.83 -8.64
C THR A 99 2.96 -1.98 -9.87
N GLN A 100 3.64 -2.64 -10.81
CA GLN A 100 3.41 -2.46 -12.25
C GLN A 100 1.95 -2.83 -12.69
N LYS A 101 1.00 -2.94 -11.75
CA LYS A 101 -0.42 -3.20 -12.00
C LYS A 101 -1.26 -1.92 -12.03
N GLU A 102 -0.67 -0.75 -11.72
CA GLU A 102 -1.43 0.50 -11.73
C GLU A 102 -1.75 1.04 -13.12
N ARG A 103 -1.04 0.60 -14.18
CA ARG A 103 -1.44 0.89 -15.57
C ARG A 103 -2.59 0.02 -16.11
N LEU A 104 -3.07 -0.94 -15.31
CA LEU A 104 -4.35 -1.63 -15.53
C LEU A 104 -5.32 -1.38 -14.37
N ARG A 105 -5.26 -0.19 -13.76
CA ARG A 105 -6.47 0.34 -13.14
C ARG A 105 -7.39 0.81 -14.28
N GLU A 106 -7.99 -0.17 -14.95
CA GLU A 106 -9.39 -0.04 -15.29
C GLU A 106 -10.05 0.45 -14.00
N GLU A 107 -10.72 1.61 -14.06
CA GLU A 107 -11.70 1.98 -13.06
C GLU A 107 -12.58 0.75 -12.91
N LYS A 108 -12.33 -0.06 -11.87
CA LYS A 108 -13.29 -1.03 -11.42
C LYS A 108 -14.43 -0.16 -10.95
N THR A 109 -15.36 0.09 -11.88
CA THR A 109 -16.76 0.30 -11.56
C THR A 109 -17.02 -0.53 -10.33
N ALA A 110 -17.51 0.12 -9.27
CA ALA A 110 -17.87 -0.55 -8.03
C ALA A 110 -18.56 -1.82 -8.47
N LYS A 111 -17.87 -2.96 -8.32
CA LYS A 111 -18.45 -4.22 -8.76
C LYS A 111 -19.72 -4.23 -7.93
N THR A 112 -20.86 -4.16 -8.58
CA THR A 112 -22.09 -4.80 -8.13
C THR A 112 -21.78 -6.29 -8.10
N ALA A 113 -20.75 -6.68 -7.34
CA ALA A 113 -20.61 -7.98 -6.79
C ALA A 113 -21.84 -8.06 -5.90
N PRO A 114 -22.78 -8.98 -6.18
CA PRO A 114 -23.82 -9.25 -5.21
C PRO A 114 -23.12 -9.43 -3.86
N ALA A 115 -23.75 -8.93 -2.79
CA ALA A 115 -23.38 -9.28 -1.43
C ALA A 115 -23.68 -10.77 -1.24
N ASP A 116 -23.00 -11.61 -2.00
CA ASP A 116 -23.03 -13.05 -1.89
C ASP A 116 -22.15 -13.34 -0.68
N ASN A 117 -22.74 -13.13 0.49
CA ASN A 117 -22.31 -13.70 1.77
C ASN A 117 -22.48 -15.24 1.76
N THR A 118 -22.63 -15.82 0.58
CA THR A 118 -22.76 -17.24 0.33
C THR A 118 -21.36 -17.86 0.37
N LEU A 119 -21.23 -18.92 1.17
CA LEU A 119 -20.02 -19.72 1.25
C LEU A 119 -19.61 -20.18 -0.15
N GLN A 120 -18.36 -19.89 -0.53
CA GLN A 120 -17.84 -20.28 -1.84
C GLN A 120 -17.06 -21.59 -1.73
N ARG A 121 -17.08 -22.37 -2.81
CA ARG A 121 -16.34 -23.62 -2.89
C ARG A 121 -14.84 -23.36 -2.95
N MET A 122 -14.07 -24.10 -2.16
CA MET A 122 -12.61 -24.06 -2.20
C MET A 122 -12.06 -24.55 -3.55
N VAL A 123 -10.93 -23.97 -3.94
CA VAL A 123 -10.21 -24.29 -5.17
C VAL A 123 -9.30 -25.50 -4.94
N ASP A 124 -9.42 -26.51 -5.80
CA ASP A 124 -8.45 -27.61 -5.87
C ASP A 124 -7.14 -27.09 -6.48
N ARG A 125 -6.13 -26.87 -5.62
CA ARG A 125 -4.83 -26.31 -6.01
C ARG A 125 -4.00 -27.28 -6.84
N GLU A 126 -4.18 -28.59 -6.66
CA GLU A 126 -3.43 -29.61 -7.39
C GLU A 126 -3.95 -29.76 -8.80
N ALA A 127 -5.27 -29.88 -8.95
CA ALA A 127 -5.92 -29.86 -10.25
C ALA A 127 -5.58 -28.58 -11.02
N LYS A 128 -5.61 -27.42 -10.35
CA LYS A 128 -5.28 -26.14 -10.99
C LYS A 128 -3.80 -26.01 -11.37
N ARG A 129 -2.88 -26.59 -10.60
CA ARG A 129 -1.47 -26.69 -11.02
C ARG A 129 -1.30 -27.59 -12.23
N ALA A 130 -2.00 -28.74 -12.28
CA ALA A 130 -1.98 -29.65 -13.42
C ALA A 130 -2.56 -29.01 -14.70
N GLU A 131 -3.54 -28.12 -14.57
CA GLU A 131 -4.08 -27.28 -15.65
C GLU A 131 -3.10 -26.17 -16.13
N GLY A 132 -1.89 -26.10 -15.59
CA GLY A 132 -0.88 -25.12 -15.98
C GLY A 132 -1.02 -23.74 -15.32
N LYS A 133 -1.78 -23.62 -14.22
CA LYS A 133 -1.86 -22.36 -13.47
C LYS A 133 -0.53 -22.10 -12.75
N GLY A 134 0.00 -20.88 -12.91
CA GLY A 134 1.29 -20.49 -12.35
C GLY A 134 1.27 -20.26 -10.83
N VAL A 135 2.46 -20.07 -10.25
CA VAL A 135 2.70 -19.89 -8.81
C VAL A 135 1.87 -18.75 -8.19
N GLY A 136 1.61 -17.69 -8.95
CA GLY A 136 0.76 -16.58 -8.48
C GLY A 136 -0.69 -17.01 -8.21
N TYR A 137 -1.24 -17.90 -9.05
CA TYR A 137 -2.58 -18.44 -8.87
C TYR A 137 -2.63 -19.38 -7.67
N ASP A 138 -1.59 -20.20 -7.49
CA ASP A 138 -1.49 -21.11 -6.33
C ASP A 138 -1.47 -20.35 -4.99
N ARG A 139 -0.71 -19.25 -4.91
CA ARG A 139 -0.71 -18.36 -3.74
C ARG A 139 -2.07 -17.72 -3.48
N TRP A 140 -2.73 -17.26 -4.55
CA TRP A 140 -4.09 -16.72 -4.44
C TRP A 140 -5.08 -17.78 -3.97
N ALA A 141 -5.06 -18.99 -4.55
CA ALA A 141 -5.94 -20.10 -4.20
C ALA A 141 -5.73 -20.53 -2.75
N SER A 142 -4.49 -20.51 -2.25
CA SER A 142 -4.17 -20.77 -0.84
C SER A 142 -4.88 -19.78 0.09
N LEU A 143 -4.74 -18.48 -0.17
CA LEU A 143 -5.37 -17.45 0.65
C LEU A 143 -6.90 -17.47 0.51
N HIS A 144 -7.41 -17.73 -0.70
CA HIS A 144 -8.83 -17.86 -0.96
C HIS A 144 -9.43 -19.03 -0.18
N ASN A 145 -8.82 -20.21 -0.24
CA ASN A 145 -9.28 -21.39 0.50
C ASN A 145 -9.27 -21.15 1.99
N LEU A 146 -8.23 -20.50 2.54
CA LEU A 146 -8.18 -20.16 3.96
C LEU A 146 -9.34 -19.24 4.37
N LYS A 147 -9.65 -18.23 3.56
CA LYS A 147 -10.80 -17.35 3.79
C LYS A 147 -12.12 -18.13 3.75
N GLN A 148 -12.27 -19.07 2.81
CA GLN A 148 -13.47 -19.91 2.73
C GLN A 148 -13.57 -20.88 3.90
N MET A 149 -12.47 -21.50 4.35
CA MET A 149 -12.46 -22.34 5.55
C MET A 149 -12.91 -21.57 6.80
N ALA A 150 -12.38 -20.37 6.99
CA ALA A 150 -12.79 -19.51 8.10
C ALA A 150 -14.28 -19.12 8.00
N ALA A 151 -14.75 -18.77 6.80
CA ALA A 151 -16.15 -18.46 6.56
C ALA A 151 -17.06 -19.67 6.86
N THR A 152 -16.70 -20.86 6.38
CA THR A 152 -17.45 -22.10 6.64
C THR A 152 -17.47 -22.42 8.14
N HIS A 153 -16.34 -22.31 8.81
CA HIS A 153 -16.27 -22.56 10.25
C HIS A 153 -17.16 -21.59 11.05
N ASN A 154 -17.11 -20.29 10.73
CA ASN A 154 -17.97 -19.29 11.37
C ASN A 154 -19.45 -19.60 11.12
N PHE A 155 -19.82 -19.93 9.89
CA PHE A 155 -21.20 -20.29 9.55
C PHE A 155 -21.68 -21.51 10.34
N LEU A 156 -20.88 -22.57 10.42
CA LEU A 156 -21.24 -23.77 11.18
C LEU A 156 -21.34 -23.49 12.68
N MET A 157 -20.45 -22.66 13.22
CA MET A 157 -20.51 -22.24 14.62
C MET A 157 -21.77 -21.42 14.92
N GLU A 158 -22.06 -20.40 14.11
CA GLU A 158 -23.22 -19.50 14.28
C GLU A 158 -24.56 -20.23 14.19
N ASN A 159 -24.63 -21.32 13.43
CA ASN A 159 -25.84 -22.15 13.28
C ASN A 159 -25.83 -23.40 14.17
N GLU A 160 -24.85 -23.55 15.06
CA GLU A 160 -24.67 -24.73 15.92
C GLU A 160 -24.56 -26.07 15.17
N LEU A 161 -24.04 -26.03 13.94
CA LEU A 161 -23.87 -27.15 13.01
C LEU A 161 -22.47 -27.76 13.03
N LEU A 162 -21.69 -27.52 14.09
CA LEU A 162 -20.36 -28.15 14.25
C LEU A 162 -20.45 -29.65 14.58
N ASP A 163 -21.59 -30.10 15.08
CA ASP A 163 -21.88 -31.51 15.34
C ASP A 163 -22.46 -32.17 14.07
N LEU A 164 -21.89 -33.31 13.70
CA LEU A 164 -22.26 -34.03 12.48
C LEU A 164 -23.72 -34.51 12.53
N ASP A 165 -24.18 -34.99 13.69
CA ASP A 165 -25.54 -35.49 13.87
C ASP A 165 -26.56 -34.36 13.69
N LYS A 166 -26.24 -33.16 14.21
CA LYS A 166 -27.07 -31.95 14.04
C LYS A 166 -27.09 -31.49 12.59
N LEU A 167 -25.94 -31.54 11.91
CA LEU A 167 -25.83 -31.19 10.50
C LEU A 167 -26.66 -32.14 9.63
N ASP A 168 -26.57 -33.44 9.86
CA ASP A 168 -27.34 -34.45 9.11
C ASP A 168 -28.85 -34.28 9.35
N ALA A 169 -29.27 -34.05 10.60
CA ALA A 169 -30.67 -33.76 10.92
C ALA A 169 -31.17 -32.47 10.22
N ALA A 170 -30.35 -31.42 10.17
CA ALA A 170 -30.68 -30.19 9.46
C ALA A 170 -30.81 -30.42 7.95
N VAL A 171 -29.92 -31.23 7.35
CA VAL A 171 -29.99 -31.60 5.92
C VAL A 171 -31.26 -32.37 5.61
N GLU A 172 -31.61 -33.38 6.42
CA GLU A 172 -32.82 -34.17 6.22
C GLU A 172 -34.10 -33.35 6.41
N SER A 173 -34.14 -32.46 7.41
CA SER A 173 -35.28 -31.56 7.60
C SER A 173 -35.47 -30.61 6.42
N SER A 174 -34.37 -30.06 5.88
CA SER A 174 -34.38 -29.20 4.69
C SER A 174 -34.86 -29.96 3.45
N ARG A 175 -34.37 -31.19 3.23
CA ARG A 175 -34.83 -32.07 2.14
C ARG A 175 -36.32 -32.36 2.21
N LYS A 176 -36.83 -32.66 3.41
CA LYS A 176 -38.24 -32.90 3.65
C LYS A 176 -39.08 -31.66 3.33
N ALA A 177 -38.70 -30.49 3.87
CA ALA A 177 -39.41 -29.23 3.61
C ALA A 177 -39.42 -28.87 2.10
N LEU A 178 -38.32 -29.13 1.40
CA LEU A 178 -38.23 -28.94 -0.06
C LEU A 178 -39.16 -29.90 -0.82
N SER A 179 -39.27 -31.16 -0.39
CA SER A 179 -40.19 -32.13 -0.99
C SER A 179 -41.65 -31.68 -0.82
N GLU A 180 -42.04 -31.30 0.40
CA GLU A 180 -43.39 -30.82 0.71
C GLU A 180 -43.73 -29.55 -0.09
N ALA A 181 -42.79 -28.61 -0.19
CA ALA A 181 -42.96 -27.40 -0.99
C ALA A 181 -43.15 -27.72 -2.49
N ARG A 182 -42.42 -28.70 -3.03
CA ARG A 182 -42.58 -29.15 -4.42
C ARG A 182 -43.93 -29.82 -4.68
N GLU A 183 -44.40 -30.62 -3.73
CA GLU A 183 -45.73 -31.24 -3.83
C GLU A 183 -46.84 -30.19 -3.82
N SER A 184 -46.75 -29.21 -2.93
CA SER A 184 -47.66 -28.06 -2.89
C SER A 184 -47.65 -27.29 -4.21
N LEU A 185 -46.46 -26.98 -4.74
CA LEU A 185 -46.30 -26.30 -6.03
C LEU A 185 -46.99 -27.07 -7.16
N ARG A 186 -46.79 -28.39 -7.23
CA ARG A 186 -47.44 -29.26 -8.23
C ARG A 186 -48.98 -29.21 -8.12
N GLY A 187 -49.52 -29.17 -6.90
CA GLY A 187 -50.95 -29.01 -6.68
C GLY A 187 -51.48 -27.67 -7.21
N ILE A 188 -50.74 -26.59 -6.97
CA ILE A 188 -51.07 -25.24 -7.48
C ILE A 188 -51.01 -25.22 -9.02
N GLU A 189 -49.97 -25.78 -9.62
CA GLU A 189 -49.82 -25.87 -11.07
C GLU A 189 -50.98 -26.63 -11.73
N GLN A 190 -51.42 -27.74 -11.12
CA GLN A 190 -52.59 -28.48 -11.59
C GLN A 190 -53.86 -27.64 -11.51
N SER A 191 -54.10 -26.94 -10.39
CA SER A 191 -55.27 -26.05 -10.23
C SER A 191 -55.29 -24.93 -11.27
N ILE A 192 -54.12 -24.36 -11.60
CA ILE A 192 -53.98 -23.34 -12.64
C ILE A 192 -54.31 -23.93 -14.02
N SER A 193 -53.84 -25.13 -14.31
CA SER A 193 -54.14 -25.85 -15.56
C SER A 193 -55.65 -26.11 -15.71
N ASP A 194 -56.31 -26.59 -14.66
CA ASP A 194 -57.74 -26.89 -14.65
C ASP A 194 -58.58 -25.60 -14.81
N LYS A 195 -58.19 -24.51 -14.13
CA LYS A 195 -58.84 -23.19 -14.33
C LYS A 195 -58.67 -22.69 -15.77
N LYS A 196 -57.51 -22.95 -16.39
CA LYS A 196 -57.26 -22.57 -17.79
C LYS A 196 -58.12 -23.37 -18.76
N SER A 197 -58.31 -24.68 -18.53
CA SER A 197 -59.19 -25.50 -19.35
C SER A 197 -60.66 -25.09 -19.20
N LEU A 198 -61.12 -24.84 -17.97
CA LEU A 198 -62.48 -24.32 -17.71
C LEU A 198 -62.74 -22.99 -18.40
N ARG A 199 -61.79 -22.04 -18.34
CA ARG A 199 -61.91 -20.77 -19.07
C ARG A 199 -62.06 -20.97 -20.59
N LYS A 200 -61.36 -21.95 -21.17
CA LYS A 200 -61.48 -22.28 -22.59
C LYS A 200 -62.89 -22.79 -22.90
N VAL A 201 -63.38 -23.76 -22.12
CA VAL A 201 -64.73 -24.32 -22.28
C VAL A 201 -65.80 -23.22 -22.18
N VAL A 202 -65.72 -22.35 -21.16
CA VAL A 202 -66.67 -21.23 -21.00
C VAL A 202 -66.64 -20.28 -22.20
N ASN A 203 -65.46 -19.97 -22.75
CA ASN A 203 -65.35 -19.15 -23.95
C ASN A 203 -65.94 -19.84 -25.18
N ASP A 204 -65.75 -21.15 -25.33
CA ASP A 204 -66.30 -21.94 -26.44
C ASP A 204 -67.84 -21.96 -26.37
N TYR A 205 -68.43 -22.07 -25.17
CA TYR A 205 -69.90 -21.97 -24.97
C TYR A 205 -70.47 -20.57 -25.20
N ARG A 206 -69.65 -19.52 -25.10
CA ARG A 206 -70.08 -18.13 -25.32
C ARG A 206 -70.12 -17.75 -26.81
N ARG A 207 -69.45 -18.53 -27.67
CA ARG A 207 -69.50 -18.38 -29.13
C ARG A 207 -70.73 -19.05 -29.70
#